data_AF-X1P1I7-F1
#
_entry.id   AF-X1P1I7-F1
#
_cell.length_a   1.000
_cell.length_b   1.000
_cell.length_c   1.000
_cell.angle_alpha   90.00
_cell.angle_beta   90.00
_cell.angle_gamma   90.00
#
_symmetry.space_group_name_H-M   'P 1'
#
loop_
_entity.id
_entity.type
_entity.pdbx_description
1 polymer ?
#
loop_
_entity_poly.entity_id
_entity_poly.type
_entity_poly.pdbx_seq_one_letter_code
_entity_poly.pdbx_strand_id
1 'polypeptide(L)'
;TVSGGTTPYDYLWNEGQTTEDLSDIGQGTYIVTVTDANLCTITDTVTITEPSAIITSITGTDILCNGDCDGTADLTVAGGTPGYSYTWNYGDTTEDLSNLCAGIYCVTVTDANSCISSVCVTITEPAGLFANIIGTDVLCNGDSNGIADLVVNGGILQYSYLWNTGATSEDLYNIPQGFYVVTVTDADRSGT
;
A
#
# COMPACT_ATOMS: atom_id res chain seq x y z
N THR A 1 8.95 9.29 48.66
CA THR A 1 8.94 9.89 50.01
C THR A 1 10.25 9.59 50.71
N VAL A 2 10.85 10.58 51.36
CA VAL A 2 12.12 10.42 52.09
C VAL A 2 11.83 9.98 53.53
N SER A 3 12.60 9.01 54.05
CA SER A 3 12.51 8.59 55.45
C SER A 3 13.89 8.62 56.13
N GLY A 4 13.99 9.24 57.30
CA GLY A 4 15.26 9.47 58.02
C GLY A 4 15.96 10.77 57.59
N GLY A 5 17.11 11.09 58.19
CA GLY A 5 17.86 12.34 57.95
C GLY A 5 17.37 13.54 58.77
N THR A 6 17.99 14.70 58.55
CA THR A 6 17.60 15.98 59.18
C THR A 6 17.04 16.95 58.16
N THR A 7 15.84 17.47 58.41
CA THR A 7 15.19 18.47 57.53
C THR A 7 15.84 19.86 57.66
N PRO A 8 15.78 20.71 56.61
CA PRO A 8 15.18 20.48 55.29
C PRO A 8 16.01 19.52 54.40
N TYR A 9 15.38 18.99 53.35
CA TYR A 9 16.05 18.21 52.31
C TYR A 9 16.18 19.05 51.04
N ASP A 10 17.33 18.95 50.39
CA ASP A 10 17.58 19.48 49.05
C ASP A 10 17.56 18.32 48.04
N TYR A 11 16.92 18.53 46.89
CA TYR A 11 16.81 17.55 45.82
C TYR A 11 17.60 18.06 44.61
N LEU A 12 18.29 17.15 43.92
CA LEU A 12 18.96 17.42 42.65
C LEU A 12 18.82 16.22 41.73
N TRP A 13 18.07 16.39 40.66
CA TRP A 13 17.95 15.42 39.58
C TRP A 13 19.14 15.54 38.62
N ASN A 14 19.48 14.46 37.92
CA ASN A 14 20.53 14.46 36.88
C ASN A 14 20.23 15.42 35.72
N GLU A 15 18.96 15.78 35.49
CA GLU A 15 18.57 16.85 34.55
C GLU A 15 18.69 18.27 35.16
N GLY A 16 19.12 18.41 36.41
CA GLY A 16 19.32 19.68 37.09
C GLY A 16 18.08 20.27 37.77
N GLN A 17 16.94 19.56 37.76
CA GLN A 17 15.76 19.96 38.54
C GLN A 17 15.98 19.77 40.04
N THR A 18 15.32 20.58 40.87
CA THR A 18 15.51 20.58 42.34
C THR A 18 14.22 20.38 43.14
N THR A 19 13.16 19.90 42.49
CA THR A 19 11.89 19.57 43.14
C THR A 19 11.92 18.17 43.75
N GLU A 20 11.08 17.94 44.76
CA GLU A 20 10.92 16.60 45.34
C GLU A 20 10.40 15.61 44.30
N ASP A 21 9.37 16.01 43.55
CA ASP A 21 8.75 15.21 42.50
C ASP A 21 9.08 15.75 41.11
N LEU A 22 9.22 14.84 40.14
CA LEU A 22 9.20 15.16 38.71
C LEU A 22 7.82 14.81 38.13
N SER A 23 7.30 15.67 37.25
CA SER A 23 6.08 15.44 36.48
C SER A 23 6.32 15.71 34.99
N ASP A 24 5.47 15.15 34.13
CA ASP A 24 5.50 15.37 32.67
C ASP A 24 6.86 15.04 32.00
N ILE A 25 7.53 14.02 32.52
CA ILE A 25 8.83 13.55 32.04
C ILE A 25 8.71 12.48 30.94
N GLY A 26 9.61 12.50 29.96
CA GLY A 26 9.68 11.51 28.88
C GLY A 26 10.40 10.22 29.28
N GLN A 27 10.58 9.29 28.35
CA GLN A 27 11.40 8.11 28.60
C GLN A 27 12.83 8.50 28.98
N GLY A 28 13.45 7.73 29.86
CA GLY A 28 14.81 8.01 30.33
C GLY A 28 15.09 7.43 31.70
N THR A 29 16.34 7.54 32.13
CA THR A 29 16.77 7.18 33.48
C THR A 29 16.98 8.46 34.27
N TYR A 30 16.19 8.62 35.34
CA TYR A 30 16.20 9.76 36.23
C TYR A 30 16.83 9.34 37.55
N ILE A 31 17.81 10.11 38.00
CA ILE A 31 18.59 9.88 39.21
C ILE A 31 18.40 11.11 40.09
N VAL A 32 17.81 10.92 41.26
CA VAL A 32 17.69 11.98 42.27
C VAL A 32 18.80 11.83 43.29
N THR A 33 19.45 12.94 43.61
CA THR A 33 20.32 13.07 44.79
C THR A 33 19.57 13.88 45.84
N VAL A 34 19.39 13.31 47.02
CA VAL A 34 18.76 14.00 48.16
C VAL A 34 19.84 14.28 49.19
N THR A 35 19.95 15.54 49.60
CA THR A 35 20.91 16.01 50.61
C THR A 35 20.14 16.49 51.84
N ASP A 36 20.51 16.01 53.02
CA ASP A 36 19.92 16.49 54.29
C ASP A 36 20.65 17.72 54.84
N ALA A 37 20.10 18.35 55.89
CA ALA A 37 20.68 19.55 56.49
C ALA A 37 22.08 19.35 57.10
N ASN A 38 22.51 18.10 57.33
CA ASN A 38 23.84 17.73 57.80
C ASN A 38 24.79 17.35 56.64
N LEU A 39 24.40 17.61 55.39
CA LEU A 39 25.16 17.30 54.17
C LEU A 39 25.31 15.79 53.92
N CYS A 40 24.44 14.94 54.50
CA CYS A 40 24.39 13.53 54.12
C CYS A 40 23.61 13.39 52.82
N THR A 41 24.16 12.64 51.85
CA THR A 41 23.53 12.44 50.54
C THR A 41 23.09 11.00 50.33
N ILE A 42 21.92 10.80 49.75
CA ILE A 42 21.48 9.53 49.18
C ILE A 42 21.11 9.73 47.70
N THR A 43 21.18 8.67 46.92
CA THR A 43 20.72 8.67 45.53
C THR A 43 19.71 7.57 45.30
N ASP A 44 18.71 7.84 44.48
CA ASP A 44 17.79 6.82 43.98
C ASP A 44 17.61 6.98 42.47
N THR A 45 17.16 5.93 41.80
CA THR A 45 17.05 5.89 40.33
C THR A 45 15.73 5.28 39.89
N VAL A 46 15.09 5.92 38.92
CA VAL A 46 13.92 5.40 38.22
C VAL A 46 14.16 5.42 36.72
N THR A 47 13.67 4.40 36.02
CA THR A 47 13.68 4.37 34.55
C THR A 47 12.25 4.42 34.05
N ILE A 48 11.97 5.39 33.18
CA ILE A 48 10.72 5.56 32.45
C ILE A 48 10.93 4.96 31.06
N THR A 49 10.04 4.04 30.66
CA THR A 49 10.08 3.35 29.36
C THR A 49 8.88 3.75 28.51
N GLU A 50 9.03 3.80 27.18
CA GLU A 50 7.91 3.93 26.24
C GLU A 50 7.61 2.60 25.51
N PRO A 51 6.38 2.39 24.99
CA PRO A 51 6.10 1.28 24.08
C PRO A 51 6.96 1.34 22.82
N SER A 52 7.20 0.21 22.17
CA SER A 52 7.83 0.19 20.85
C SER A 52 7.07 1.09 19.87
N ALA A 53 7.79 1.77 18.96
CA ALA A 53 7.14 2.55 17.90
C ALA A 53 6.23 1.66 17.04
N ILE A 54 5.12 2.23 16.55
CA ILE A 54 4.28 1.57 15.56
C ILE A 54 5.02 1.47 14.22
N ILE A 55 4.98 0.30 13.60
CA ILE A 55 5.60 -0.01 12.31
C ILE A 55 4.51 -0.57 11.39
N THR A 56 4.40 -0.02 10.19
CA THR A 56 3.40 -0.44 9.19
C THR A 56 4.08 -0.75 7.86
N SER A 57 3.71 -1.87 7.25
CA SER A 57 4.07 -2.22 5.88
C SER A 57 2.84 -2.68 5.13
N ILE A 58 2.78 -2.41 3.83
CA ILE A 58 1.64 -2.73 2.99
C ILE A 58 2.12 -3.37 1.70
N THR A 59 1.42 -4.41 1.27
CA THR A 59 1.57 -5.02 -0.05
C THR A 59 0.27 -4.89 -0.82
N GLY A 60 0.35 -4.91 -2.15
CA GLY A 60 -0.83 -4.81 -3.01
C GLY A 60 -0.81 -5.85 -4.11
N THR A 61 -2.00 -6.23 -4.56
CA THR A 61 -2.21 -7.02 -5.78
C THR A 61 -2.83 -6.11 -6.82
N ASP A 62 -2.14 -5.96 -7.95
CA ASP A 62 -2.62 -5.19 -9.10
C ASP A 62 -3.83 -5.87 -9.77
N ILE A 63 -4.61 -5.06 -10.48
CA ILE A 63 -5.81 -5.48 -11.20
C ILE A 63 -5.44 -6.33 -12.40
N LEU A 64 -6.25 -7.35 -12.67
CA LEU A 64 -5.98 -8.27 -13.77
C LEU A 64 -6.45 -7.73 -15.12
N CYS A 65 -7.67 -7.23 -15.22
CA CYS A 65 -8.25 -6.77 -16.48
C CYS A 65 -8.46 -5.25 -16.45
N ASN A 66 -8.22 -4.57 -17.57
CA ASN A 66 -8.49 -3.13 -17.64
C ASN A 66 -9.98 -2.83 -17.34
N GLY A 67 -10.22 -1.94 -16.38
CA GLY A 67 -11.55 -1.53 -15.95
C GLY A 67 -12.14 -2.36 -14.81
N ASP A 68 -11.47 -3.44 -14.38
CA ASP A 68 -11.89 -4.21 -13.21
C ASP A 68 -11.46 -3.52 -11.90
N CYS A 69 -12.06 -3.99 -10.80
CA CYS A 69 -11.74 -3.55 -9.46
C CYS A 69 -11.53 -4.78 -8.56
N ASP A 70 -10.59 -5.64 -8.92
CA ASP A 70 -10.26 -6.88 -8.20
C ASP A 70 -8.92 -6.80 -7.45
N GLY A 71 -8.29 -5.63 -7.41
CA GLY A 71 -7.07 -5.40 -6.65
C GLY A 71 -7.26 -5.55 -5.14
N THR A 72 -6.15 -5.75 -4.42
CA THR A 72 -6.14 -5.91 -2.96
C THR A 72 -5.03 -5.11 -2.31
N ALA A 73 -5.20 -4.77 -1.03
CA ALA A 73 -4.15 -4.23 -0.18
C ALA A 73 -4.12 -5.00 1.15
N ASP A 74 -2.95 -5.54 1.49
CA ASP A 74 -2.69 -6.36 2.68
C ASP A 74 -1.74 -5.58 3.61
N LEU A 75 -2.24 -5.21 4.79
CA LEU A 75 -1.55 -4.36 5.75
C LEU A 75 -0.99 -5.22 6.89
N THR A 76 0.29 -5.03 7.18
CA THR A 76 0.93 -5.59 8.38
C THR A 76 1.28 -4.48 9.35
N VAL A 77 0.83 -4.63 10.61
CA VAL A 77 1.13 -3.72 11.72
C VAL A 77 1.91 -4.42 12.82
N ALA A 78 2.95 -3.77 13.33
CA ALA A 78 3.77 -4.24 14.45
C ALA A 78 4.16 -3.10 15.39
N GLY A 79 4.65 -3.43 16.59
CA GLY A 79 5.04 -2.45 17.61
C GLY A 79 3.83 -1.76 18.24
N GLY A 80 3.97 -0.51 18.70
CA GLY A 80 2.88 0.27 19.30
C GLY A 80 2.20 -0.35 20.54
N THR A 81 1.04 0.22 20.87
CA THR A 81 0.13 -0.26 21.92
C THR A 81 -1.10 -0.92 21.28
N PRO A 82 -1.35 -2.23 21.48
CA PRO A 82 -2.46 -2.93 20.83
C PRO A 82 -3.82 -2.26 21.04
N GLY A 83 -4.66 -2.34 20.01
CA GLY A 83 -5.92 -1.58 19.92
C GLY A 83 -5.88 -0.59 18.75
N TYR A 84 -5.41 -1.06 17.58
CA TYR A 84 -5.24 -0.22 16.40
C TYR A 84 -6.59 0.18 15.80
N SER A 85 -6.63 1.40 15.26
CA SER A 85 -7.68 1.85 14.35
C SER A 85 -7.07 2.24 13.02
N TYR A 86 -7.82 2.01 11.95
CA TYR A 86 -7.40 2.22 10.57
C TYR A 86 -8.26 3.31 9.97
N THR A 87 -7.65 4.23 9.22
CA THR A 87 -8.36 5.23 8.45
C THR A 87 -7.73 5.32 7.08
N TRP A 88 -8.45 4.83 6.09
CA TRP A 88 -8.03 4.93 4.69
C TRP A 88 -8.41 6.29 4.10
N ASN A 89 -7.68 6.73 3.09
CA ASN A 89 -7.98 7.97 2.36
C ASN A 89 -9.37 7.98 1.69
N TYR A 90 -10.03 6.83 1.58
CA TYR A 90 -11.41 6.69 1.09
C TYR A 90 -12.44 6.45 2.21
N GLY A 91 -12.04 6.53 3.47
CA GLY A 91 -12.92 6.43 4.63
C GLY A 91 -13.19 5.02 5.13
N ASP A 92 -12.58 3.99 4.54
CA ASP A 92 -12.64 2.63 5.09
C ASP A 92 -11.86 2.54 6.42
N THR A 93 -12.22 1.55 7.24
CA THR A 93 -11.68 1.31 8.58
C THR A 93 -11.22 -0.13 8.81
N THR A 94 -11.27 -1.00 7.80
CA THR A 94 -10.69 -2.35 7.90
C THR A 94 -9.16 -2.32 7.82
N GLU A 95 -8.52 -3.37 8.35
CA GLU A 95 -7.06 -3.53 8.24
C GLU A 95 -6.64 -3.74 6.79
N ASP A 96 -7.29 -4.70 6.11
CA ASP A 96 -7.05 -5.02 4.70
C ASP A 96 -8.17 -4.51 3.82
N LEU A 97 -7.85 -4.25 2.55
CA LEU A 97 -8.81 -3.86 1.52
C LEU A 97 -8.86 -4.88 0.38
N SER A 98 -10.05 -5.03 -0.20
CA SER A 98 -10.32 -5.87 -1.37
C SER A 98 -11.27 -5.17 -2.32
N ASN A 99 -11.36 -5.67 -3.55
CA ASN A 99 -12.16 -5.09 -4.64
C ASN A 99 -11.74 -3.65 -4.99
N LEU A 100 -10.42 -3.43 -5.08
CA LEU A 100 -9.83 -2.13 -5.36
C LEU A 100 -9.72 -1.89 -6.87
N CYS A 101 -10.15 -0.71 -7.30
CA CYS A 101 -9.87 -0.19 -8.64
C CYS A 101 -8.46 0.44 -8.69
N ALA A 102 -7.97 0.80 -9.88
CA ALA A 102 -6.64 1.38 -10.03
C ALA A 102 -6.57 2.73 -9.28
N GLY A 103 -5.55 2.90 -8.45
CA GLY A 103 -5.46 4.06 -7.58
C GLY A 103 -4.41 3.95 -6.49
N ILE A 104 -4.25 5.03 -5.72
CA ILE A 104 -3.37 5.09 -4.56
C ILE A 104 -4.22 4.95 -3.30
N TYR A 105 -3.83 4.01 -2.45
CA TYR A 105 -4.49 3.67 -1.19
C TYR A 105 -3.52 3.93 -0.04
N CYS A 106 -3.87 4.88 0.81
CA CYS A 106 -3.08 5.26 1.97
C CYS A 106 -3.89 5.01 3.24
N VAL A 107 -3.26 4.34 4.20
CA VAL A 107 -3.85 4.08 5.52
C VAL A 107 -3.07 4.84 6.59
N THR A 108 -3.81 5.47 7.49
CA THR A 108 -3.29 5.94 8.77
C THR A 108 -3.70 4.93 9.84
N VAL A 109 -2.71 4.36 10.52
CA VAL A 109 -2.91 3.45 11.64
C VAL A 109 -2.64 4.21 12.93
N THR A 110 -3.60 4.16 13.85
CA THR A 110 -3.50 4.81 15.17
C THR A 110 -3.56 3.74 16.25
N ASP A 111 -2.59 3.70 17.16
CA ASP A 111 -2.56 2.78 18.29
C ASP A 111 -3.45 3.25 19.47
N ALA A 112 -3.59 2.43 20.51
CA ALA A 112 -4.44 2.77 21.66
C ALA A 112 -3.97 3.99 22.47
N ASN A 113 -2.71 4.40 22.32
CA ASN A 113 -2.11 5.58 22.94
C ASN A 113 -2.05 6.78 21.97
N SER A 114 -2.77 6.73 20.85
CA SER A 114 -2.83 7.77 19.82
C SER A 114 -1.52 8.01 19.06
N CYS A 115 -0.57 7.06 19.10
CA CYS A 115 0.58 7.08 18.21
C CYS A 115 0.13 6.70 16.79
N ILE A 116 0.68 7.39 15.78
CA ILE A 116 0.27 7.22 14.39
C ILE A 116 1.40 6.74 13.49
N SER A 117 1.08 5.89 12.51
CA SER A 117 1.91 5.58 11.35
C SER A 117 1.07 5.69 10.09
N SER A 118 1.70 5.95 8.94
CA SER A 118 1.00 5.98 7.66
C SER A 118 1.84 5.34 6.56
N VAL A 119 1.17 4.59 5.69
CA VAL A 119 1.79 3.89 4.57
C VAL A 119 0.81 3.87 3.39
N CYS A 120 1.34 3.83 2.17
CA CYS A 120 0.54 3.79 0.95
C CYS A 120 0.96 2.65 0.03
N VAL A 121 0.01 2.14 -0.73
CA VAL A 121 0.21 1.23 -1.86
C VAL A 121 -0.44 1.82 -3.11
N THR A 122 0.12 1.53 -4.28
CA THR A 122 -0.49 1.86 -5.57
C THR A 122 -0.96 0.57 -6.21
N ILE A 123 -2.23 0.54 -6.60
CA ILE A 123 -2.84 -0.53 -7.39
C ILE A 123 -2.92 -0.02 -8.83
N THR A 124 -2.36 -0.79 -9.75
CA THR A 124 -2.34 -0.50 -11.18
C THR A 124 -3.21 -1.48 -11.94
N GLU A 125 -3.56 -1.14 -13.18
CA GLU A 125 -4.26 -2.00 -14.12
C GLU A 125 -3.53 -2.00 -15.48
N PRO A 126 -3.71 -3.04 -16.32
CA PRO A 126 -3.19 -3.02 -17.68
C PRO A 126 -3.82 -1.91 -18.52
N ALA A 127 -3.14 -1.52 -19.60
CA ALA A 127 -3.74 -0.63 -20.59
C ALA A 127 -4.92 -1.34 -21.28
N GLY A 128 -5.99 -0.61 -21.62
CA GLY A 128 -7.12 -1.18 -22.35
C GLY A 128 -6.73 -1.77 -23.70
N LEU A 129 -7.31 -2.93 -24.04
CA LEU A 129 -7.08 -3.61 -25.32
C LEU A 129 -7.69 -2.79 -26.46
N PHE A 130 -6.88 -2.51 -27.49
CA PHE A 130 -7.26 -1.75 -28.67
C PHE A 130 -6.83 -2.49 -29.94
N ALA A 131 -7.75 -2.61 -30.90
CA ALA A 131 -7.51 -3.23 -32.18
C ALA A 131 -8.01 -2.34 -33.33
N ASN A 132 -7.21 -2.21 -34.38
CA ASN A 132 -7.57 -1.48 -35.59
C ASN A 132 -7.24 -2.32 -36.82
N ILE A 133 -8.21 -2.47 -37.73
CA ILE A 133 -8.02 -3.20 -38.98
C ILE A 133 -7.97 -2.20 -40.14
N ILE A 134 -6.99 -2.36 -41.01
CA ILE A 134 -6.85 -1.65 -42.27
C ILE A 134 -7.05 -2.65 -43.41
N GLY A 135 -8.04 -2.39 -44.27
CA GLY A 135 -8.33 -3.21 -45.44
C GLY A 135 -7.60 -2.72 -46.69
N THR A 136 -7.14 -3.66 -47.53
CA THR A 136 -6.76 -3.41 -48.92
C THR A 136 -7.71 -4.16 -49.84
N ASP A 137 -8.35 -3.43 -50.77
CA ASP A 137 -9.35 -3.98 -51.69
C ASP A 137 -8.73 -4.92 -52.75
N VAL A 138 -9.56 -5.83 -53.27
CA VAL A 138 -9.21 -6.68 -54.40
C VAL A 138 -9.05 -5.85 -55.69
N LEU A 139 -8.09 -6.20 -56.54
CA LEU A 139 -7.77 -5.41 -57.74
C LEU A 139 -8.75 -5.62 -58.90
N CYS A 140 -9.23 -6.85 -59.10
CA CYS A 140 -10.16 -7.20 -60.18
C CYS A 140 -11.35 -8.05 -59.69
N ASN A 141 -12.42 -8.09 -60.48
CA ASN A 141 -13.57 -8.93 -60.18
C ASN A 141 -13.17 -10.42 -60.18
N GLY A 142 -13.43 -11.11 -59.06
CA GLY A 142 -13.11 -12.51 -58.88
C GLY A 142 -11.71 -12.78 -58.30
N ASP A 143 -10.90 -11.72 -58.06
CA ASP A 143 -9.62 -11.88 -57.38
C ASP A 143 -9.79 -12.16 -55.88
N SER A 144 -8.79 -12.82 -55.32
CA SER A 144 -8.60 -13.00 -53.89
C SER A 144 -7.24 -12.45 -53.47
N ASN A 145 -6.97 -11.19 -53.80
CA ASN A 145 -5.72 -10.49 -53.47
C ASN A 145 -5.91 -9.37 -52.44
N GLY A 146 -7.07 -9.32 -51.78
CA GLY A 146 -7.31 -8.38 -50.68
C GLY A 146 -6.47 -8.74 -49.44
N ILE A 147 -6.35 -7.76 -48.54
CA ILE A 147 -5.61 -7.88 -47.28
C ILE A 147 -6.45 -7.27 -46.15
N ALA A 148 -6.46 -7.90 -44.98
CA ALA A 148 -6.85 -7.28 -43.72
C ALA A 148 -5.62 -7.26 -42.80
N ASP A 149 -5.07 -6.06 -42.59
CA ASP A 149 -3.89 -5.78 -41.78
C ASP A 149 -4.35 -5.31 -40.39
N LEU A 150 -4.10 -6.11 -39.37
CA LEU A 150 -4.57 -5.88 -38.01
C LEU A 150 -3.44 -5.33 -37.14
N VAL A 151 -3.70 -4.20 -36.48
CA VAL A 151 -2.81 -3.64 -35.47
C VAL A 151 -3.46 -3.72 -34.09
N VAL A 152 -2.82 -4.42 -33.16
CA VAL A 152 -3.25 -4.55 -31.77
C VAL A 152 -2.31 -3.83 -30.81
N ASN A 153 -2.86 -3.11 -29.83
CA ASN A 153 -2.14 -2.41 -28.77
C ASN A 153 -2.85 -2.59 -27.42
N GLY A 154 -2.13 -2.43 -26.32
CA GLY A 154 -2.70 -2.55 -24.97
C GLY A 154 -3.04 -4.01 -24.59
N GLY A 155 -3.82 -4.19 -23.55
CA GLY A 155 -4.07 -5.50 -22.95
C GLY A 155 -2.81 -6.17 -22.40
N ILE A 156 -2.91 -7.46 -22.13
CA ILE A 156 -1.81 -8.32 -21.69
C ILE A 156 -1.20 -9.04 -22.91
N LEU A 157 0.14 -9.04 -23.02
CA LEU A 157 0.84 -9.70 -24.12
C LEU A 157 0.44 -11.16 -24.29
N GLN A 158 0.46 -11.62 -25.55
CA GLN A 158 -0.02 -12.92 -26.04
C GLN A 158 -1.50 -12.86 -26.45
N TYR A 159 -1.74 -12.32 -27.64
CA TYR A 159 -3.07 -12.23 -28.25
C TYR A 159 -3.44 -13.51 -28.99
N SER A 160 -4.74 -13.76 -29.05
CA SER A 160 -5.38 -14.74 -29.90
C SER A 160 -6.39 -14.05 -30.83
N TYR A 161 -6.52 -14.60 -32.02
CA TYR A 161 -7.34 -14.04 -33.09
C TYR A 161 -8.35 -15.08 -33.55
N LEU A 162 -9.59 -14.66 -33.72
CA LEU A 162 -10.63 -15.47 -34.34
C LEU A 162 -11.41 -14.64 -35.35
N TRP A 163 -11.13 -14.90 -36.62
CA TRP A 163 -11.86 -14.28 -37.71
C TRP A 163 -13.22 -14.96 -37.92
N ASN A 164 -14.19 -14.23 -38.45
CA ASN A 164 -15.48 -14.80 -38.89
C ASN A 164 -15.33 -15.88 -39.98
N THR A 165 -14.15 -15.99 -40.60
CA THR A 165 -13.76 -17.05 -41.54
C THR A 165 -13.22 -18.32 -40.84
N GLY A 166 -12.96 -18.26 -39.54
CA GLY A 166 -12.30 -19.31 -38.75
C GLY A 166 -10.77 -19.23 -38.75
N ALA A 167 -10.17 -18.26 -39.42
CA ALA A 167 -8.72 -18.04 -39.37
C ALA A 167 -8.27 -17.54 -37.99
N THR A 168 -7.03 -17.85 -37.63
CA THR A 168 -6.43 -17.50 -36.33
C THR A 168 -5.10 -16.74 -36.43
N SER A 169 -4.72 -16.30 -37.63
CA SER A 169 -3.62 -15.38 -37.82
C SER A 169 -4.03 -13.95 -37.45
N GLU A 170 -3.06 -13.13 -37.09
CA GLU A 170 -3.27 -11.69 -36.86
C GLU A 170 -3.83 -11.03 -38.12
N ASP A 171 -3.12 -11.15 -39.23
CA ASP A 171 -3.54 -10.64 -40.53
C ASP A 171 -4.23 -11.70 -41.38
N LEU A 172 -5.03 -11.24 -42.35
CA LEU A 172 -5.48 -12.06 -43.47
C LEU A 172 -4.88 -11.56 -44.78
N TYR A 173 -4.33 -12.50 -45.56
CA TYR A 173 -3.80 -12.25 -46.89
C TYR A 173 -4.53 -13.10 -47.92
N ASN A 174 -4.58 -12.60 -49.15
CA ASN A 174 -5.19 -13.27 -50.30
C ASN A 174 -6.67 -13.60 -50.08
N ILE A 175 -7.42 -12.63 -49.55
CA ILE A 175 -8.85 -12.77 -49.30
C ILE A 175 -9.68 -12.20 -50.47
N PRO A 176 -10.82 -12.82 -50.83
CA PRO A 176 -11.75 -12.26 -51.81
C PRO A 176 -12.48 -11.03 -51.27
N GLN A 177 -13.27 -10.37 -52.12
CA GLN A 177 -14.28 -9.40 -51.67
C GLN A 177 -15.16 -10.04 -50.58
N GLY A 178 -15.31 -9.35 -49.45
CA GLY A 178 -16.11 -9.85 -48.35
C GLY A 178 -16.16 -8.92 -47.15
N PHE A 179 -16.89 -9.35 -46.13
CA PHE A 179 -16.94 -8.70 -44.83
C PHE A 179 -16.15 -9.54 -43.82
N TYR A 180 -15.15 -8.91 -43.20
CA TYR A 180 -14.21 -9.56 -42.30
C TYR A 180 -14.31 -8.91 -40.92
N VAL A 181 -14.48 -9.73 -39.89
CA VAL A 181 -14.50 -9.32 -38.50
C VAL A 181 -13.58 -10.25 -37.75
N VAL A 182 -12.76 -9.68 -36.88
CA VAL A 182 -11.89 -10.40 -35.96
C VAL A 182 -12.34 -10.15 -34.53
N THR A 183 -12.36 -11.20 -33.73
CA THR A 183 -12.32 -11.09 -32.27
C THR A 183 -10.86 -11.20 -31.86
N VAL A 184 -10.35 -10.18 -31.18
CA VAL A 184 -9.05 -10.20 -30.52
C VAL A 184 -9.27 -10.48 -29.05
N THR A 185 -8.54 -11.44 -28.51
CA THR A 185 -8.56 -11.76 -27.08
C THR A 185 -7.12 -11.78 -26.61
N ASP A 186 -6.79 -10.94 -25.63
CA ASP A 186 -5.48 -10.90 -25.00
C ASP A 186 -5.34 -11.99 -23.94
N ALA A 187 -4.17 -12.06 -23.31
CA ALA A 187 -3.91 -13.03 -22.27
C ALA A 187 -4.56 -12.62 -20.95
N ASP A 188 -5.87 -12.43 -20.95
CA ASP A 188 -6.62 -12.60 -19.72
C ASP A 188 -6.54 -14.07 -19.36
N ARG A 189 -5.91 -14.35 -18.22
CA ARG A 189 -5.84 -15.71 -17.70
C ARG A 189 -7.28 -16.11 -17.37
N SER A 190 -7.94 -16.74 -18.34
CA SER A 190 -9.20 -17.43 -18.19
C SER A 190 -9.18 -18.12 -16.83
N GLY A 191 -10.08 -17.72 -15.95
CA GLY A 191 -10.22 -18.31 -14.63
C GLY A 191 -10.26 -19.83 -14.75
N THR A 192 -9.19 -20.45 -14.26
CA THR A 192 -9.17 -21.73 -13.54
C THR A 192 -8.12 -21.62 -12.46
#